data_AF-A0A350EPQ6-F1
#
_entry.id   AF-A0A350EPQ6-F1
#
_cell.length_a   1.000
_cell.length_b   1.000
_cell.length_c   1.000
_cell.angle_alpha   90.00
_cell.angle_beta   90.00
_cell.angle_gamma   90.00
#
_symmetry.space_group_name_H-M   'P 1'
#
loop_
_entity.id
_entity.type
_entity.pdbx_description
1 polymer ?
#
loop_
_entity_poly.entity_id
_entity_poly.type
_entity_poly.pdbx_seq_one_letter_code
_entity_poly.pdbx_strand_id
1 'polypeptide(L)'
;MCGLGLGIGAQNLPAQTFSRITTGPLVTDSAQRLASAWADFDGDGDLDAFLPTTANADNFLYRNLGGGTFQNLASSPAASAGGDSTSAIWGDYDND
;
A
#
# COMPACT_ATOMS: atom_id res chain seq x y z
N MET A 1 31.10 0.21 40.44
CA MET A 1 29.71 -0.24 40.19
C MET A 1 29.31 0.22 38.80
N CYS A 2 28.70 -0.68 38.04
CA CYS A 2 28.54 -0.70 36.58
C CYS A 2 28.09 0.63 35.94
N GLY A 3 28.76 1.04 34.87
CA GLY A 3 28.30 2.12 33.98
C GLY A 3 27.70 1.53 32.70
N LEU A 4 26.59 2.11 32.24
CA LEU A 4 26.06 2.09 30.88
C LEU A 4 25.06 3.27 30.86
N GLY A 5 25.26 4.37 30.12
CA GLY A 5 25.58 4.39 28.70
C GLY A 5 24.31 4.15 27.88
N LEU A 6 23.27 4.97 28.06
CA LEU A 6 22.09 4.99 27.18
C LEU A 6 22.52 5.52 25.81
N GLY A 7 23.03 4.61 24.98
CA GLY A 7 23.28 4.86 23.57
C GLY A 7 21.95 4.93 22.83
N ILE A 8 21.58 6.13 22.39
CA ILE A 8 20.70 6.30 21.24
C ILE A 8 21.47 5.81 20.01
N GLY A 9 21.47 4.50 19.78
CA GLY A 9 22.03 3.92 18.57
C GLY A 9 21.18 4.35 17.39
N ALA A 10 21.67 5.27 16.56
CA ALA A 10 21.24 5.35 15.17
C ALA A 10 21.47 3.95 14.58
N GLN A 11 20.41 3.17 14.41
CA GLN A 11 20.50 1.89 13.70
C GLN A 11 21.01 2.24 12.30
N ASN A 12 22.25 1.86 12.01
CA ASN A 12 22.81 1.98 10.67
C ASN A 12 22.15 0.89 9.82
N LEU A 13 20.90 1.13 9.43
CA LEU A 13 20.14 0.18 8.64
C LEU A 13 20.87 -0.02 7.31
N PRO A 14 21.04 -1.26 6.84
CA PRO A 14 21.60 -1.49 5.52
C PRO A 14 20.78 -0.71 4.49
N ALA A 15 21.46 -0.20 3.46
CA ALA A 15 20.80 0.50 2.37
C ALA A 15 19.72 -0.41 1.78
N GLN A 16 18.47 0.05 1.77
CA GLN A 16 17.38 -0.68 1.13
C GLN A 16 17.59 -0.66 -0.38
N THR A 17 17.42 -1.82 -1.02
CA THR A 17 17.47 -1.94 -2.48
C THR A 17 16.07 -1.97 -3.04
N PHE A 18 15.82 -1.22 -4.11
CA PHE A 18 14.55 -1.24 -4.83
C PHE A 18 14.70 -2.02 -6.14
N SER A 19 13.79 -2.95 -6.38
CA SER A 19 13.67 -3.64 -7.67
C SER A 19 12.41 -3.15 -8.37
N ARG A 20 12.57 -2.68 -9.61
CA ARG A 20 11.41 -2.27 -10.42
C ARG A 20 10.60 -3.51 -10.82
N ILE A 21 9.31 -3.46 -10.55
CA ILE A 21 8.33 -4.42 -11.07
C ILE A 21 7.76 -3.86 -12.39
N THR A 22 7.73 -4.68 -13.43
CA THR A 22 7.25 -4.29 -14.77
C THR A 22 6.09 -5.15 -15.27
N THR A 23 5.62 -6.09 -14.46
CA THR A 23 4.58 -7.07 -14.79
C THR A 23 3.50 -7.11 -13.72
N GLY A 24 2.38 -7.76 -14.05
CA GLY A 24 1.26 -7.96 -13.11
C GLY A 24 0.26 -6.81 -13.11
N PRO A 25 -0.93 -7.03 -12.52
CA PRO A 25 -2.08 -6.16 -12.66
C PRO A 25 -1.85 -4.76 -12.05
N LEU A 26 -1.06 -4.64 -10.98
CA LEU A 26 -0.67 -3.34 -10.42
C LEU A 26 0.00 -2.41 -11.46
N VAL A 27 0.78 -3.00 -12.38
CA VAL A 27 1.51 -2.25 -13.41
C VAL A 27 0.68 -2.12 -14.70
N THR A 28 -0.09 -3.15 -15.08
CA THR A 28 -0.70 -3.24 -16.40
C THR A 28 -2.15 -2.78 -16.46
N ASP A 29 -2.89 -2.76 -15.35
CA ASP A 29 -4.27 -2.31 -15.35
C ASP A 29 -4.32 -0.82 -15.68
N SER A 30 -5.20 -0.44 -16.62
CA SER A 30 -5.32 0.94 -17.10
C SER A 30 -6.49 1.65 -16.42
N ALA A 31 -6.19 2.79 -15.78
CA ALA A 31 -7.18 3.73 -15.29
C ALA A 31 -6.52 5.11 -15.13
N GLN A 32 -7.32 6.17 -15.16
CA GLN A 32 -6.87 7.49 -14.73
C GLN A 32 -6.77 7.51 -13.21
N ARG A 33 -5.54 7.63 -12.71
CA ARG A 33 -5.21 7.55 -11.29
C ARG A 33 -4.45 8.81 -10.90
N LEU A 34 -4.84 9.42 -9.79
CA LEU A 34 -4.24 10.67 -9.29
C LEU A 34 -3.38 10.47 -8.04
N ALA A 35 -3.58 9.38 -7.31
CA ALA A 35 -2.88 9.09 -6.07
C ALA A 35 -2.74 7.58 -5.85
N SER A 36 -1.93 7.24 -4.84
CA SER A 36 -1.85 5.90 -4.27
C SER A 36 -1.70 6.01 -2.76
N ALA A 37 -2.40 5.17 -2.01
CA ALA A 37 -2.26 5.04 -0.57
C ALA A 37 -1.89 3.60 -0.22
N TRP A 38 -0.93 3.42 0.68
CA TRP A 38 -0.37 2.10 1.00
C TRP A 38 -0.56 1.79 2.49
N ALA A 39 -1.00 0.57 2.80
CA ALA A 39 -1.18 0.05 4.15
C ALA A 39 -1.20 -1.48 4.13
N ASP A 40 -0.99 -2.12 5.27
CA ASP A 40 -1.19 -3.56 5.45
C ASP A 40 -2.70 -3.79 5.71
N PHE A 41 -3.46 -4.11 4.66
CA PHE A 41 -4.93 -4.15 4.72
C PHE A 41 -5.44 -5.44 5.37
N ASP A 42 -4.68 -6.53 5.31
CA ASP A 42 -5.11 -7.83 5.84
C ASP A 42 -4.25 -8.37 6.99
N GLY A 43 -3.23 -7.61 7.42
CA GLY A 43 -2.42 -7.90 8.58
C GLY A 43 -1.35 -8.96 8.32
N ASP A 44 -0.98 -9.21 7.06
CA ASP A 44 0.03 -10.21 6.71
C ASP A 44 1.47 -9.66 6.70
N GLY A 45 1.63 -8.35 6.95
CA GLY A 45 2.91 -7.67 7.07
C GLY A 45 3.47 -7.16 5.74
N ASP A 46 2.81 -7.43 4.62
CA ASP A 46 3.12 -6.86 3.32
C ASP A 46 2.23 -5.64 3.02
N LEU A 47 2.82 -4.55 2.50
CA LEU A 47 2.03 -3.37 2.16
C LEU A 47 1.19 -3.59 0.89
N ASP A 48 -0.11 -3.36 1.02
CA ASP A 48 -1.11 -3.33 -0.03
C ASP A 48 -1.28 -1.92 -0.62
N ALA A 49 -1.94 -1.80 -1.77
CA ALA A 49 -2.09 -0.54 -2.48
C ALA A 49 -3.54 -0.23 -2.82
N PHE A 50 -4.02 0.95 -2.42
CA PHE A 50 -5.27 1.54 -2.85
C PHE A 50 -5.02 2.69 -3.83
N LEU A 51 -5.61 2.61 -5.01
CA LEU A 51 -5.45 3.60 -6.07
C LEU A 51 -6.81 4.23 -6.41
N PRO A 52 -7.08 5.46 -5.93
CA PRO A 52 -8.29 6.17 -6.31
C PRO A 52 -8.29 6.51 -7.81
N THR A 53 -9.47 6.44 -8.41
CA THR A 53 -9.70 6.72 -9.82
C THR A 53 -10.67 7.87 -10.03
N THR A 54 -10.61 8.45 -11.23
CA THR A 54 -11.52 9.52 -11.67
C THR A 54 -12.34 9.07 -12.88
N ALA A 55 -13.15 9.98 -13.41
CA ALA A 55 -14.05 9.76 -14.54
C ALA A 55 -15.17 8.77 -14.20
N ASN A 56 -15.69 8.86 -12.97
CA ASN A 56 -16.79 8.04 -12.48
C ASN A 56 -16.52 6.52 -12.62
N ALA A 57 -15.29 6.10 -12.32
CA ALA A 57 -14.82 4.73 -12.37
C ALA A 57 -14.68 4.14 -10.95
N ASP A 58 -14.58 2.81 -10.88
CA ASP A 58 -14.26 2.11 -9.63
C ASP A 58 -12.81 2.33 -9.22
N ASN A 59 -12.56 2.35 -7.92
CA ASN A 59 -11.22 2.41 -7.36
C ASN A 59 -10.54 1.04 -7.46
N PHE A 60 -9.22 1.02 -7.29
CA PHE A 60 -8.47 -0.24 -7.27
C PHE A 60 -7.93 -0.51 -5.87
N LEU A 61 -8.13 -1.73 -5.39
CA LEU A 61 -7.45 -2.27 -4.22
C LEU A 61 -6.59 -3.45 -4.68
N TYR A 62 -5.29 -3.38 -4.44
CA TYR A 62 -4.34 -4.44 -4.75
C TYR A 62 -3.80 -5.04 -3.47
N ARG A 63 -4.02 -6.34 -3.29
CA ARG A 63 -3.37 -7.12 -2.24
C ARG A 63 -1.97 -7.54 -2.70
N ASN A 64 -0.95 -7.28 -1.90
CA ASN A 64 0.40 -7.78 -2.07
C ASN A 64 0.45 -9.23 -1.60
N LEU A 65 0.96 -10.12 -2.45
CA LEU A 65 1.11 -11.55 -2.15
C LEU A 65 2.56 -11.91 -1.83
N GLY A 66 3.40 -10.91 -1.56
CA GLY A 66 4.84 -11.03 -1.42
C GLY A 66 5.57 -11.13 -2.76
N GLY A 67 6.89 -10.95 -2.71
CA GLY A 67 7.78 -11.16 -3.86
C GLY A 67 7.51 -10.24 -5.07
N GLY A 68 6.81 -9.12 -4.86
CA GLY A 68 6.42 -8.20 -5.93
C GLY A 68 5.21 -8.64 -6.76
N THR A 69 4.41 -9.58 -6.26
CA THR A 69 3.18 -10.02 -6.91
C THR A 69 1.97 -9.36 -6.26
N PHE A 70 1.05 -8.84 -7.08
CA PHE A 70 -0.16 -8.17 -6.61
C PHE A 70 -1.40 -8.79 -7.23
N GLN A 71 -2.46 -8.91 -6.42
CA GLN A 71 -3.80 -9.32 -6.85
C GLN A 71 -4.75 -8.14 -6.79
N ASN A 72 -5.48 -7.88 -7.88
CA ASN A 72 -6.56 -6.89 -7.90
C ASN A 72 -7.82 -7.44 -7.20
N LEU A 73 -8.30 -6.74 -6.19
CA LEU A 73 -9.53 -7.03 -5.43
C LEU A 73 -10.70 -6.15 -5.91
N ALA A 74 -10.97 -6.15 -7.22
CA ALA A 74 -11.94 -5.26 -7.86
C ALA A 74 -13.36 -5.29 -7.26
N SER A 75 -13.79 -6.43 -6.68
CA SER A 75 -15.11 -6.57 -6.06
C SER A 75 -15.14 -6.23 -4.55
N SER A 76 -14.02 -5.79 -3.97
CA SER A 76 -13.99 -5.33 -2.59
C SER A 76 -14.91 -4.10 -2.41
N PRO A 77 -15.66 -3.97 -1.30
CA PRO A 77 -16.45 -2.77 -1.02
C PRO A 77 -15.64 -1.47 -1.10
N ALA A 78 -14.35 -1.50 -0.75
CA ALA A 78 -13.47 -0.34 -0.87
C ALA A 78 -13.15 0.01 -2.34
N ALA A 79 -13.04 -1.00 -3.21
CA ALA A 79 -12.78 -0.81 -4.64
C ALA A 79 -14.04 -0.39 -5.40
N SER A 80 -15.20 -0.98 -5.08
CA SER A 80 -16.47 -0.75 -5.77
C SER A 80 -17.24 0.49 -5.31
N ALA A 81 -16.69 1.25 -4.36
CA ALA A 81 -17.18 2.58 -3.97
C ALA A 81 -16.66 3.66 -4.96
N GLY A 82 -16.95 3.48 -6.25
CA GLY A 82 -16.47 4.33 -7.33
C GLY A 82 -16.96 5.78 -7.32
N GLY A 83 -16.44 6.58 -8.25
CA GLY A 83 -16.74 8.01 -8.40
C GLY A 83 -15.54 8.82 -8.89
N ASP A 84 -15.51 10.11 -8.58
CA ASP A 84 -14.32 10.96 -8.82
C ASP A 84 -13.48 11.06 -7.54
N SER A 85 -12.68 10.04 -7.29
CA SER A 85 -11.79 9.95 -6.13
C SER A 85 -10.41 10.55 -6.46
N THR A 86 -9.95 11.50 -5.65
CA THR A 86 -8.68 12.22 -5.91
C THR A 86 -7.57 11.91 -4.91
N SER A 87 -7.92 11.44 -3.72
CA SER A 87 -7.00 11.13 -2.63
C SER A 87 -7.55 10.00 -1.76
N ALA A 88 -6.67 9.29 -1.08
CA ALA A 88 -7.02 8.30 -0.08
C ALA A 88 -6.04 8.36 1.09
N ILE A 89 -6.53 8.01 2.28
CA ILE A 89 -5.72 7.81 3.49
C ILE A 89 -6.18 6.51 4.15
N TRP A 90 -5.26 5.87 4.87
CA TRP A 90 -5.56 4.70 5.69
C TRP A 90 -5.56 5.11 7.16
N GLY A 91 -6.44 4.50 7.93
CA GLY A 91 -6.53 4.69 9.36
C GLY A 91 -7.35 3.58 10.00
N ASP A 92 -6.87 3.10 11.12
CA ASP A 92 -7.64 2.29 12.05
C ASP A 92 -8.59 3.23 12.81
N TYR A 93 -9.89 3.04 12.60
CA TYR A 93 -10.94 3.92 13.11
C TYR A 93 -11.53 3.42 14.42
N ASP A 94 -11.55 2.11 14.62
CA ASP A 94 -12.17 1.43 15.75
C ASP A 94 -11.18 0.89 16.78
N ASN A 95 -9.87 1.02 16.53
CA ASN A 95 -8.79 0.75 17.48
C ASN A 95 -8.80 -0.72 17.95
N ASP A 96 -8.94 -1.65 17.00
CA ASP A 96 -8.86 -3.08 17.26
C ASP A 96 -7.45 -3.69 17.11
#